data_AF-A0A2A4WKT0-F1
#
_entry.id   AF-A0A2A4WKT0-F1
#
_cell.length_a   1.000
_cell.length_b   1.000
_cell.length_c   1.000
_cell.angle_alpha   90.00
_cell.angle_beta   90.00
_cell.angle_gamma   90.00
#
_symmetry.space_group_name_H-M   'P 1'
#
loop_
_entity.id
_entity.type
_entity.pdbx_description
1 polymer ?
#
loop_
_entity_poly.entity_id
_entity_poly.type
_entity_poly.pdbx_seq_one_letter_code
_entity_poly.pdbx_strand_id
1 'polypeptide(L)'
;MTTTNFTPAYQHLLTTGMARWVPALMILLPHYEGIERALEPEEMPLNYLAEQLEQIGDTPMADRERLFFNVVATMPLFYYRVAGNGKSWNPENETFRQFEHRTGTVSIWQEWTPHLSKCEVKNWLYANLPISGDAWATA
;
A
#
# COMPACT_ATOMS: atom_id res chain seq x y z
N MET A 1 7.06 -20.51 -15.55
CA MET A 1 6.04 -19.47 -15.83
C MET A 1 5.12 -19.42 -14.64
N THR A 2 5.40 -18.56 -13.68
CA THR A 2 4.48 -18.26 -12.57
C THR A 2 3.38 -17.38 -13.15
N THR A 3 2.16 -17.92 -13.25
CA THR A 3 0.97 -17.11 -13.47
C THR A 3 0.86 -16.17 -12.28
N THR A 4 1.26 -14.91 -12.46
CA THR A 4 0.97 -13.86 -11.49
C THR A 4 -0.54 -13.70 -11.49
N ASN A 5 -1.23 -14.40 -10.60
CA ASN A 5 -2.65 -14.15 -10.35
C ASN A 5 -2.73 -12.72 -9.83
N PHE A 6 -3.09 -11.79 -10.72
CA PHE A 6 -3.34 -10.41 -10.35
C PHE A 6 -4.46 -10.43 -9.31
N THR A 7 -4.16 -9.88 -8.14
CA THR A 7 -5.15 -9.74 -7.07
C THR A 7 -6.33 -8.90 -7.58
N PRO A 8 -7.54 -9.06 -7.02
CA PRO A 8 -8.71 -8.29 -7.42
C PRO A 8 -8.44 -6.78 -7.46
N ALA A 9 -7.67 -6.25 -6.51
CA ALA A 9 -7.27 -4.84 -6.47
C ALA A 9 -6.50 -4.40 -7.73
N TYR A 10 -5.54 -5.20 -8.20
CA TYR A 10 -4.82 -4.88 -9.45
C TYR A 10 -5.76 -4.93 -10.66
N GLN A 11 -6.64 -5.94 -10.72
CA GLN A 11 -7.59 -6.06 -11.81
C GLN A 11 -8.57 -4.88 -11.86
N HIS A 12 -9.05 -4.41 -10.70
CA HIS A 12 -9.90 -3.22 -10.61
C HIS A 12 -9.20 -1.98 -11.15
N LEU A 13 -7.91 -1.74 -10.83
CA LEU A 13 -7.19 -0.58 -11.38
C LEU A 13 -7.03 -0.68 -12.91
N LEU A 14 -6.75 -1.88 -13.43
CA LEU A 14 -6.59 -2.12 -14.86
C LEU A 14 -7.89 -1.87 -15.65
N THR A 15 -9.05 -2.27 -15.11
CA THR A 15 -10.34 -2.16 -15.80
C THR A 15 -11.04 -0.81 -15.63
N THR A 16 -10.61 0.02 -14.67
CA THR A 16 -11.24 1.32 -14.34
C THR A 16 -10.46 2.53 -14.86
N GLY A 17 -9.54 2.33 -15.82
CA GLY A 17 -8.72 3.42 -16.37
C GLY A 17 -7.69 3.97 -15.38
N MET A 18 -7.38 3.20 -14.32
CA MET A 18 -6.45 3.57 -13.25
C MET A 18 -5.14 2.76 -13.32
N ALA A 19 -4.85 2.15 -14.48
CA ALA A 19 -3.70 1.27 -14.69
C ALA A 19 -2.35 1.91 -14.30
N ARG A 20 -2.19 3.23 -14.49
CA ARG A 20 -0.98 3.97 -14.08
C ARG A 20 -0.67 3.90 -12.58
N TRP A 21 -1.64 3.53 -11.75
CA TRP A 21 -1.50 3.38 -10.30
C TRP A 21 -1.18 1.96 -9.84
N VAL A 22 -1.15 0.98 -10.75
CA VAL A 22 -0.70 -0.39 -10.44
C VAL A 22 0.71 -0.40 -9.82
N PRO A 23 1.71 0.34 -10.33
CA PRO A 23 3.03 0.39 -9.70
C PRO A 23 3.00 0.92 -8.26
N ALA A 24 2.09 1.84 -7.92
CA ALA A 24 1.96 2.33 -6.55
C ALA A 24 1.54 1.20 -5.59
N LEU A 25 0.60 0.34 -5.99
CA LEU A 25 0.23 -0.85 -5.20
C LEU A 25 1.36 -1.88 -5.15
N MET A 26 2.14 -2.03 -6.23
CA MET A 26 3.32 -2.91 -6.25
C MET A 26 4.43 -2.44 -5.29
N ILE A 27 4.55 -1.14 -5.05
CA ILE A 27 5.47 -0.57 -4.07
C ILE A 27 4.90 -0.73 -2.66
N LEU A 28 3.62 -0.42 -2.46
CA LEU A 28 3.00 -0.39 -1.13
C LEU A 28 2.79 -1.78 -0.51
N LEU A 29 2.29 -2.74 -1.28
CA LEU A 29 1.91 -4.05 -0.73
C LEU A 29 3.08 -4.83 -0.10
N PRO A 30 4.30 -4.85 -0.66
CA PRO A 30 5.45 -5.48 0.00
C PRO A 30 5.77 -4.94 1.39
N HIS A 31 5.38 -3.71 1.72
CA HIS A 31 5.67 -3.13 3.04
C HIS A 31 4.84 -3.75 4.17
N TYR A 32 3.79 -4.50 3.83
CA TYR A 32 3.06 -5.34 4.77
C TYR A 32 3.85 -6.57 5.22
N GLU A 33 4.91 -6.97 4.50
CA GLU A 33 5.57 -8.25 4.74
C GLU A 33 5.99 -8.42 6.21
N GLY A 34 5.36 -9.41 6.86
CA GLY A 34 5.52 -9.81 8.25
C GLY A 34 4.51 -9.18 9.22
N ILE A 35 3.92 -8.01 8.92
CA ILE A 35 2.95 -7.36 9.82
C ILE A 35 1.59 -8.03 9.75
N GLU A 36 1.31 -8.83 8.71
CA GLU A 36 0.03 -9.52 8.52
C GLU A 36 -0.33 -10.42 9.70
N ARG A 37 0.66 -10.87 10.49
CA ARG A 37 0.44 -11.64 11.73
C ARG A 37 -0.24 -10.87 12.86
N ALA A 38 -0.31 -9.55 12.75
CA ALA A 38 -0.90 -8.65 13.73
C ALA A 38 -2.18 -7.96 13.20
N LEU A 39 -2.57 -8.25 11.96
CA LEU A 39 -3.76 -7.69 11.32
C LEU A 39 -4.96 -8.59 11.56
N GLU A 40 -6.13 -7.98 11.71
CA GLU A 40 -7.39 -8.69 11.60
C GLU A 40 -7.63 -9.14 10.13
N PRO A 41 -8.43 -10.19 9.87
CA PRO A 41 -8.67 -10.70 8.52
C PRO A 41 -9.18 -9.65 7.50
N GLU A 42 -10.00 -8.69 7.95
CA GLU A 42 -10.50 -7.56 7.18
C GLU A 42 -9.42 -6.50 6.88
N GLU A 43 -8.40 -6.40 7.73
CA GLU A 43 -7.28 -5.47 7.58
C GLU A 43 -6.19 -6.01 6.64
N MET A 44 -6.29 -7.29 6.24
CA MET A 44 -5.41 -7.88 5.25
C MET A 44 -5.44 -7.03 3.98
N PRO A 45 -4.27 -6.62 3.45
CA PRO A 45 -4.19 -5.51 2.51
C PRO A 45 -4.95 -5.76 1.20
N LEU A 46 -5.00 -7.02 0.74
CA LEU A 46 -5.75 -7.38 -0.46
C LEU A 46 -7.26 -7.37 -0.25
N ASN A 47 -7.74 -7.79 0.93
CA ASN A 47 -9.15 -7.74 1.28
C ASN A 47 -9.61 -6.29 1.42
N TYR A 48 -8.84 -5.50 2.19
CA TYR A 48 -9.06 -4.07 2.36
C TYR A 48 -9.13 -3.34 1.01
N LEU A 49 -8.14 -3.53 0.13
CA LEU A 49 -8.13 -2.89 -1.18
C LEU A 49 -9.27 -3.36 -2.09
N ALA A 50 -9.62 -4.64 -2.06
CA ALA A 50 -10.73 -5.16 -2.87
C ALA A 50 -12.05 -4.52 -2.47
N GLU A 51 -12.35 -4.44 -1.16
CA GLU A 51 -13.55 -3.80 -0.64
C GLU A 51 -13.57 -2.30 -0.94
N GLN A 52 -12.47 -1.59 -0.67
CA GLN A 52 -12.44 -0.13 -0.79
C GLN A 52 -12.37 0.36 -2.25
N LEU A 53 -11.78 -0.43 -3.16
CA LEU A 53 -11.66 -0.06 -4.57
C LEU A 53 -12.82 -0.56 -5.44
N GLU A 54 -13.73 -1.38 -4.91
CA GLU A 54 -14.90 -1.87 -5.66
C GLU A 54 -15.69 -0.71 -6.29
N GLN A 55 -15.87 0.39 -5.55
CA GLN A 55 -16.65 1.56 -5.94
C GLN A 55 -15.92 2.52 -6.90
N ILE A 56 -14.64 2.27 -7.22
CA ILE A 56 -13.87 3.17 -8.07
C ILE A 56 -14.40 3.19 -9.51
N GLY A 57 -14.98 2.07 -9.97
CA GLY A 57 -15.59 1.96 -11.29
C GLY A 57 -16.80 2.88 -11.47
N ASP A 58 -17.60 3.04 -10.43
CA ASP A 58 -18.81 3.88 -10.44
C ASP A 58 -18.51 5.37 -10.21
N THR A 59 -17.28 5.69 -9.79
CA THR A 59 -16.83 7.05 -9.55
C THR A 59 -16.49 7.77 -10.87
N PRO A 60 -16.84 9.06 -11.06
CA PRO A 60 -16.41 9.84 -12.21
C PRO A 60 -14.88 9.83 -12.38
N MET A 61 -14.40 9.73 -13.62
CA MET A 61 -12.96 9.61 -13.93
C MET A 61 -12.10 10.70 -13.26
N ALA A 62 -12.60 11.93 -13.20
CA ALA A 62 -11.92 13.07 -12.57
C ALA A 62 -11.70 12.89 -11.04
N ASP A 63 -12.52 12.08 -10.39
CA ASP A 63 -12.48 11.85 -8.94
C ASP A 63 -11.75 10.55 -8.54
N ARG A 64 -11.55 9.62 -9.48
CA ARG A 64 -10.95 8.30 -9.21
C ARG A 64 -9.57 8.38 -8.58
N GLU A 65 -8.72 9.29 -9.05
CA GLU A 65 -7.37 9.47 -8.47
C GLU A 65 -7.44 9.94 -7.02
N ARG A 66 -8.32 10.89 -6.72
CA ARG A 66 -8.53 11.36 -5.35
C ARG A 66 -9.05 10.23 -4.45
N LEU A 67 -9.99 9.42 -4.95
CA LEU A 67 -10.50 8.26 -4.22
C LEU A 67 -9.39 7.24 -3.96
N PHE A 68 -8.61 6.88 -4.98
CA PHE A 68 -7.48 5.98 -4.86
C PHE A 68 -6.51 6.42 -3.76
N PHE A 69 -6.10 7.70 -3.77
CA PHE A 69 -5.19 8.21 -2.74
C PHE A 69 -5.81 8.25 -1.34
N ASN A 70 -7.12 8.49 -1.23
CA ASN A 70 -7.81 8.38 0.05
C ASN A 70 -7.76 6.95 0.59
N VAL A 71 -8.03 5.96 -0.26
CA VAL A 71 -8.02 4.53 0.12
C VAL A 71 -6.63 4.08 0.55
N VAL A 72 -5.59 4.34 -0.25
CA VAL A 72 -4.23 3.92 0.11
C VAL A 72 -3.74 4.62 1.38
N ALA A 73 -4.05 5.90 1.57
CA ALA A 73 -3.64 6.62 2.77
C ALA A 73 -4.35 6.18 4.07
N THR A 74 -5.45 5.44 3.95
CA THR A 74 -6.16 4.85 5.10
C THR A 74 -5.87 3.37 5.29
N MET A 75 -4.91 2.82 4.55
CA MET A 75 -4.53 1.42 4.68
C MET A 75 -4.03 1.10 6.11
N PRO A 76 -4.40 -0.07 6.66
CA PRO A 76 -4.04 -0.47 8.02
C PRO A 76 -2.56 -0.31 8.38
N LEU A 77 -1.64 -0.53 7.43
CA LEU A 77 -0.20 -0.35 7.58
C LEU A 77 0.19 0.93 8.32
N PHE A 78 -0.48 2.04 8.01
CA PHE A 78 -0.15 3.34 8.57
C PHE A 78 -0.64 3.51 10.00
N TYR A 79 -1.56 2.67 10.47
CA TYR A 79 -2.08 2.71 11.83
C TYR A 79 -1.30 1.82 12.79
N TYR A 80 -0.49 0.90 12.27
CA TYR A 80 0.34 0.06 13.11
C TYR A 80 1.65 0.76 13.48
N ARG A 81 2.15 0.41 14.66
CA ARG A 81 3.43 0.83 15.20
C ARG A 81 4.21 -0.38 15.61
N VAL A 82 5.51 -0.28 15.42
CA VAL A 82 6.46 -1.33 15.77
C VAL A 82 7.67 -0.68 16.39
N ALA A 83 8.08 -1.20 17.54
CA ALA A 83 9.32 -0.81 18.18
C ALA A 83 10.12 -2.03 18.65
N GLY A 84 11.44 -1.92 18.58
CA GLY A 84 12.37 -2.96 19.00
C GLY A 84 13.76 -2.37 19.18
N ASN A 85 14.46 -2.77 20.24
CA ASN A 85 15.82 -2.32 20.55
C ASN A 85 16.01 -0.77 20.48
N GLY A 86 15.08 -0.02 21.07
CA GLY A 86 15.12 1.45 21.10
C GLY A 86 14.87 2.15 19.76
N LYS A 87 14.45 1.42 18.72
CA LYS A 87 14.12 1.95 17.39
C LYS A 87 12.65 1.74 17.09
N SER A 88 12.10 2.62 16.25
CA SER A 88 10.75 2.48 15.69
C SER A 88 10.83 2.21 14.21
N TRP A 89 9.93 1.37 13.72
CA TRP A 89 9.79 1.12 12.29
C TRP A 89 9.13 2.32 11.61
N ASN A 90 9.63 2.67 10.42
CA ASN A 90 8.98 3.61 9.52
C ASN A 90 8.65 2.87 8.21
N PRO A 91 7.36 2.74 7.85
CA PRO A 91 6.93 2.04 6.66
C PRO A 91 7.38 2.71 5.35
N GLU A 92 7.86 3.95 5.34
CA GLU A 92 8.40 4.57 4.12
C GLU A 92 9.77 4.02 3.72
N ASN A 93 10.54 3.51 4.68
CA ASN A 93 11.98 3.26 4.54
C ASN A 93 12.32 1.78 4.34
N GLU A 94 11.56 0.87 4.95
CA GLU A 94 11.84 -0.57 4.94
C GLU A 94 10.55 -1.37 5.19
N THR A 95 10.54 -2.64 4.80
CA THR A 95 9.44 -3.55 5.16
C THR A 95 9.49 -3.90 6.64
N PHE A 96 8.36 -4.31 7.22
CA PHE A 96 8.34 -4.73 8.62
C PHE A 96 9.29 -5.92 8.87
N ARG A 97 9.32 -6.91 7.97
CA ARG A 97 10.26 -8.04 8.06
C ARG A 97 11.72 -7.61 8.11
N GLN A 98 12.12 -6.62 7.29
CA GLN A 98 13.49 -6.07 7.31
C GLN A 98 13.79 -5.42 8.66
N PHE A 99 12.84 -4.64 9.18
CA PHE A 99 12.97 -4.02 10.49
C PHE A 99 13.13 -5.06 11.60
N GLU A 100 12.23 -6.05 11.64
CA GLU A 100 12.25 -7.12 12.64
C GLU A 100 13.56 -7.90 12.60
N HIS A 101 14.02 -8.29 11.41
CA HIS A 101 15.29 -9.00 11.25
C HIS A 101 16.47 -8.20 11.83
N ARG A 102 16.45 -6.88 11.64
CA ARG A 102 17.50 -5.97 12.12
C ARG A 102 17.43 -5.70 13.63
N THR A 103 16.24 -5.68 14.23
CA THR A 103 16.04 -5.33 15.65
C THR A 103 15.90 -6.53 16.58
N GLY A 104 15.61 -7.72 16.06
CA GLY A 104 15.28 -8.91 16.84
C GLY A 104 13.86 -8.81 17.38
N THR A 105 13.70 -8.90 18.69
CA THR A 105 12.38 -8.86 19.33
C THR A 105 11.71 -7.49 19.15
N VAL A 106 10.47 -7.50 18.67
CA VAL A 106 9.65 -6.31 18.45
C VAL A 106 8.34 -6.38 19.21
N SER A 107 7.80 -5.22 19.57
CA SER A 107 6.42 -5.04 20.02
C SER A 107 5.63 -4.36 18.93
N ILE A 108 4.40 -4.83 18.70
CA ILE A 108 3.48 -4.32 17.68
C ILE A 108 2.22 -3.83 18.39
N TRP A 109 1.71 -2.67 18.00
CA TRP A 109 0.43 -2.16 18.47
C TRP A 109 -0.22 -1.28 17.40
N GLN A 110 -1.52 -1.07 17.51
CA GLN A 110 -2.28 -0.19 16.64
C GLN A 110 -2.52 1.15 17.32
N GLU A 111 -2.41 2.23 16.57
CA GLU A 111 -2.70 3.59 16.98
C GLU A 111 -3.94 4.12 16.24
N TRP A 112 -4.56 5.14 16.83
CA TRP A 112 -5.78 5.76 16.29
C TRP A 112 -5.46 6.79 15.21
N THR A 113 -4.20 7.23 15.16
CA THR A 113 -3.69 8.19 14.18
C THR A 113 -2.71 7.50 13.23
N PRO A 114 -2.76 7.82 11.93
CA PRO A 114 -1.83 7.23 10.99
C PRO A 114 -0.41 7.76 11.23
N HIS A 115 0.60 6.95 10.90
CA HIS A 115 2.03 7.28 10.96
C HIS A 115 2.37 8.38 9.97
N LEU A 116 1.68 8.37 8.83
CA LEU A 116 1.83 9.31 7.73
C LEU A 116 0.50 10.00 7.45
N SER A 117 0.52 11.29 7.22
CA SER A 117 -0.61 12.02 6.67
C SER A 117 -0.92 11.60 5.24
N LYS A 118 -2.14 11.90 4.77
CA LYS A 118 -2.52 11.64 3.37
C LYS A 118 -1.58 12.28 2.36
N CYS A 119 -1.07 13.47 2.66
CA CYS A 119 -0.11 14.17 1.80
C CYS A 119 1.25 13.46 1.78
N GLU A 120 1.72 12.95 2.92
CA GLU A 120 2.97 12.19 3.00
C GLU A 120 2.86 10.87 2.23
N VAL A 121 1.80 10.08 2.42
CA VAL A 121 1.58 8.85 1.64
C VAL A 121 1.55 9.13 0.15
N LYS A 122 0.82 10.18 -0.26
CA LYS A 122 0.77 10.60 -1.66
C LYS A 122 2.17 10.90 -2.18
N ASN A 123 2.90 11.79 -1.52
CA ASN A 123 4.24 12.21 -1.94
C ASN A 123 5.23 11.04 -1.98
N TRP A 124 5.21 10.17 -0.98
CA TRP A 124 6.03 8.97 -0.92
C TRP A 124 5.75 8.03 -2.10
N LEU A 125 4.47 7.78 -2.43
CA LEU A 125 4.12 6.97 -3.60
C LEU A 125 4.61 7.62 -4.90
N TYR A 126 4.38 8.93 -5.11
CA TYR A 126 4.86 9.62 -6.31
C TYR A 126 6.39 9.58 -6.45
N ALA A 127 7.13 9.73 -5.34
CA ALA A 127 8.59 9.71 -5.34
C ALA A 127 9.15 8.34 -5.73
N ASN A 128 8.41 7.27 -5.48
CA ASN A 128 8.81 5.90 -5.78
C ASN A 128 8.19 5.35 -7.08
N LEU A 129 7.25 6.06 -7.69
CA LEU A 129 6.72 5.69 -8.99
C LEU A 129 7.83 5.77 -10.04
N PRO A 130 7.89 4.82 -10.99
CA PRO A 130 8.80 4.95 -12.12
C PRO A 130 8.48 6.23 -12.88
N ILE A 131 9.49 7.08 -13.09
CA ILE A 131 9.37 8.25 -13.97
C ILE A 131 8.91 7.72 -15.32
N SER A 132 7.76 8.20 -15.79
CA SER A 132 7.22 7.87 -17.11
C SER A 132 8.14 8.43 -18.20
N GLY A 133 9.24 7.72 -18.46
CA GLY A 133 10.19 7.97 -19.54
C GLY A 133 10.06 6.95 -20.66
N ASP A 134 10.04 5.64 -20.36
CA ASP A 134 10.26 4.64 -21.42
C ASP A 134 9.45 3.33 -21.29
N ALA A 135 8.51 3.20 -20.34
CA ALA A 135 7.90 1.89 -20.06
C ALA A 135 6.65 1.52 -20.88
N TRP A 136 6.12 2.42 -21.73
CA TRP A 136 4.89 2.15 -22.50
C TRP A 136 4.96 2.61 -23.98
N ALA A 137 6.15 2.93 -24.49
CA ALA A 137 6.33 3.33 -25.90
C ALA A 137 6.44 2.16 -26.89
N THR A 138 6.40 0.91 -26.42
CA THR A 138 6.38 -0.28 -27.29
C THR A 138 5.54 -1.39 -26.69
N ALA A 139 4.24 -1.35 -26.93
CA ALA A 139 3.38 -2.54 -26.99
C ALA A 139 2.33 -2.31 -28.07
#